data_AF-A0A421JNI4-F1
#
_entry.id   AF-A0A421JNI4-F1
#
_cell.length_a   1.000
_cell.length_b   1.000
_cell.length_c   1.000
_cell.angle_alpha   90.00
_cell.angle_beta   90.00
_cell.angle_gamma   90.00
#
_symmetry.space_group_name_H-M   'P 1'
#
loop_
_entity.id
_entity.type
_entity.pdbx_description
1 polymer ?
#
loop_
_entity_poly.entity_id
_entity_poly.type
_entity_poly.pdbx_seq_one_letter_code
_entity_poly.pdbx_strand_id
1 'polypeptide(L)'
;MKFTTSAIALISAAGALSASLPAPNPASKNILLTNDDGWAATNIRATYYKLKDAGYNVYMSAPVSQRSGFGGKFDVPDSPTLETDGGFSYPAAGAPSWGHEESDDHIWYFNGTPASCVSFGLTYLPQFLNKSIDFDLVVSGPNEGDNLGDAAFTGSGTIGASYNAVYQGVPAIAFSGNNFNNSFFKDDLNLTDNMAPATIYGTKIVEFVNEIFKSQGRNENLLPNGVGLNVNFPNVGYLNESCTDPTWVQTKISGRDAISPVLSYNQTTNSFTFGELPFNPLTLCLNGDCSLPSESYVVGETVCAASVSVYSVDYDANEKLQHQVFKALKPLF
;
A
#
# COMPACT_ATOMS: atom_id res chain seq x y z
N MET A 1 -77.72 -23.86 10.05
CA MET A 1 -77.86 -24.95 9.08
C MET A 1 -76.91 -24.68 7.93
N LYS A 2 -76.08 -25.68 7.59
CA LYS A 2 -75.22 -25.84 6.40
C LYS A 2 -73.87 -25.08 6.33
N PHE A 3 -72.84 -25.93 6.39
CA PHE A 3 -71.43 -25.77 6.07
C PHE A 3 -71.13 -25.48 4.59
N THR A 4 -69.84 -25.26 4.33
CA THR A 4 -69.00 -25.53 3.11
C THR A 4 -68.56 -24.27 2.36
N THR A 5 -67.31 -24.04 1.94
CA THR A 5 -66.00 -24.74 2.02
C THR A 5 -64.93 -23.75 1.50
N SER A 6 -63.69 -23.93 1.93
CA SER A 6 -62.48 -23.21 1.54
C SER A 6 -62.17 -23.24 0.04
N ALA A 7 -61.53 -22.17 -0.48
CA ALA A 7 -60.67 -22.22 -1.65
C ALA A 7 -59.36 -21.49 -1.34
N ILE A 8 -58.29 -22.26 -1.15
CA ILE A 8 -56.91 -21.78 -1.03
C ILE A 8 -56.40 -21.59 -2.45
N ALA A 9 -56.01 -20.36 -2.80
CA ALA A 9 -55.33 -20.08 -4.06
C ALA A 9 -53.88 -20.55 -3.97
N LEU A 10 -53.52 -21.53 -4.79
CA LEU A 10 -52.12 -21.90 -5.05
C LEU A 10 -51.42 -20.76 -5.79
N ILE A 11 -50.50 -20.08 -5.11
CA ILE A 11 -49.50 -19.24 -5.78
C ILE A 11 -48.40 -20.18 -6.27
N SER A 12 -48.34 -20.37 -7.59
CA SER A 12 -47.24 -21.03 -8.26
C SER A 12 -45.95 -20.26 -8.02
N ALA A 13 -45.03 -20.83 -7.25
CA ALA A 13 -43.67 -20.34 -7.14
C ALA A 13 -42.97 -20.55 -8.49
N ALA A 14 -42.88 -19.49 -9.30
CA ALA A 14 -41.93 -19.45 -10.39
C ALA A 14 -40.53 -19.41 -9.76
N GLY A 15 -39.80 -20.52 -9.85
CA GLY A 15 -38.42 -20.60 -9.45
C GLY A 15 -37.61 -19.57 -10.23
N ALA A 16 -37.23 -18.48 -9.58
CA ALA A 16 -36.18 -17.61 -10.08
C ALA A 16 -34.89 -18.43 -10.03
N LEU A 17 -34.44 -18.90 -11.19
CA LEU A 17 -33.06 -19.36 -11.34
C LEU A 17 -32.17 -18.17 -10.96
N SER A 18 -31.58 -18.22 -9.76
CA SER A 18 -30.44 -17.39 -9.42
C SER A 18 -29.27 -17.89 -10.27
N ALA A 19 -29.14 -17.36 -11.48
CA ALA A 19 -27.88 -17.47 -12.21
C ALA A 19 -26.81 -16.80 -11.34
N SER A 20 -25.91 -17.60 -10.77
CA SER A 20 -24.69 -17.08 -10.18
C SER A 20 -23.91 -16.41 -11.30
N LEU A 21 -23.85 -15.08 -11.28
CA LEU A 21 -22.91 -14.35 -12.13
C LEU A 21 -21.50 -14.86 -11.80
N PRO A 22 -20.65 -15.11 -12.81
CA PRO A 22 -19.30 -15.57 -12.58
C PRO A 22 -18.53 -14.53 -11.75
N ALA A 23 -17.60 -15.00 -10.91
CA ALA A 23 -16.65 -14.13 -10.23
C ALA A 23 -15.93 -13.25 -11.27
N PRO A 24 -15.62 -11.97 -10.95
CA PRO A 24 -14.94 -11.09 -11.89
C PRO A 24 -13.63 -11.74 -12.36
N ASN A 25 -13.42 -11.72 -13.68
CA ASN A 25 -12.21 -12.23 -14.31
C ASN A 25 -11.05 -11.28 -13.96
N PRO A 26 -9.90 -11.76 -13.42
CA PRO A 26 -8.72 -10.92 -13.15
C PRO A 26 -8.31 -10.03 -14.34
N ALA A 27 -8.57 -10.50 -15.56
CA ALA A 27 -8.34 -9.79 -16.81
C ALA A 27 -9.08 -8.44 -16.98
N SER A 28 -9.96 -8.04 -16.05
CA SER A 28 -10.68 -6.76 -16.11
C SER A 28 -10.31 -5.77 -15.00
N LYS A 29 -9.41 -6.12 -14.08
CA LYS A 29 -9.08 -5.27 -12.92
C LYS A 29 -7.89 -4.36 -13.22
N ASN A 30 -8.07 -3.05 -13.06
CA ASN A 30 -7.03 -2.05 -13.27
C ASN A 30 -6.33 -1.74 -11.94
N ILE A 31 -5.01 -1.88 -11.91
CA ILE A 31 -4.19 -1.59 -10.73
C ILE A 31 -3.26 -0.42 -11.05
N LEU A 32 -3.26 0.61 -10.22
CA LEU A 32 -2.19 1.60 -10.21
C LEU A 32 -1.10 1.13 -9.26
N LEU A 33 0.11 0.91 -9.77
CA LEU A 33 1.29 0.57 -8.99
C LEU A 33 2.18 1.81 -8.80
N THR A 34 2.64 2.03 -7.57
CA THR A 34 3.56 3.12 -7.21
C THR A 34 4.52 2.67 -6.12
N ASN A 35 5.48 3.51 -5.73
CA ASN A 35 6.34 3.34 -4.56
C ASN A 35 7.00 4.68 -4.19
N ASP A 36 7.94 4.65 -3.25
CA ASP A 36 8.88 5.75 -3.00
C ASP A 36 10.35 5.41 -3.25
N ASP A 37 10.71 4.17 -3.59
CA ASP A 37 12.09 3.84 -3.97
C ASP A 37 12.46 4.24 -5.41
N GLY A 38 11.43 4.55 -6.21
CA GLY A 38 11.54 5.00 -7.58
C GLY A 38 11.20 3.92 -8.60
N TRP A 39 10.81 4.38 -9.79
CA TRP A 39 10.25 3.55 -10.87
C TRP A 39 11.22 2.49 -11.43
N ALA A 40 12.52 2.68 -11.25
CA ALA A 40 13.57 1.82 -11.76
C ALA A 40 14.11 0.82 -10.71
N ALA A 41 13.59 0.84 -9.48
CA ALA A 41 13.98 -0.09 -8.43
C ALA A 41 13.53 -1.53 -8.74
N THR A 42 14.35 -2.51 -8.37
CA THR A 42 14.08 -3.93 -8.63
C THR A 42 12.79 -4.43 -7.99
N ASN A 43 12.48 -4.01 -6.76
CA ASN A 43 11.31 -4.45 -6.00
C ASN A 43 9.97 -4.10 -6.68
N ILE A 44 9.79 -2.84 -7.10
CA ILE A 44 8.56 -2.42 -7.80
C ILE A 44 8.47 -3.06 -9.18
N ARG A 45 9.58 -3.26 -9.88
CA ARG A 45 9.61 -3.92 -11.19
C ARG A 45 9.25 -5.40 -11.10
N ALA A 46 9.74 -6.10 -10.08
CA ALA A 46 9.34 -7.48 -9.82
C ALA A 46 7.83 -7.59 -9.57
N THR A 47 7.29 -6.68 -8.76
CA THR A 47 5.86 -6.63 -8.43
C THR A 47 5.00 -6.30 -9.65
N TYR A 48 5.43 -5.35 -10.49
CA TYR A 48 4.77 -5.02 -11.75
C TYR A 48 4.59 -6.26 -12.62
N TYR A 49 5.68 -6.98 -12.91
CA TYR A 49 5.61 -8.15 -13.78
C TYR A 49 4.84 -9.31 -13.14
N LYS A 50 4.97 -9.55 -11.83
CA LYS A 50 4.17 -10.59 -11.14
C LYS A 50 2.67 -10.30 -11.20
N LEU A 51 2.25 -9.05 -11.01
CA LEU A 51 0.85 -8.65 -11.15
C LEU A 51 0.36 -8.76 -12.61
N LYS A 52 1.18 -8.37 -13.59
CA LYS A 52 0.87 -8.55 -15.02
C LYS A 52 0.72 -10.02 -15.40
N ASP A 53 1.64 -10.87 -14.94
CA ASP A 53 1.61 -12.33 -15.17
C ASP A 53 0.38 -12.99 -14.53
N ALA A 54 -0.12 -12.44 -13.42
CA ALA A 54 -1.37 -12.86 -12.80
C ALA A 54 -2.64 -12.42 -13.57
N GLY A 55 -2.48 -11.65 -14.65
CA GLY A 55 -3.55 -11.24 -15.55
C GLY A 55 -4.15 -9.86 -15.26
N TYR A 56 -3.58 -9.08 -14.33
CA TYR A 56 -4.07 -7.73 -14.02
C TYR A 56 -3.66 -6.71 -15.08
N ASN A 57 -4.49 -5.68 -15.26
CA ASN A 57 -4.12 -4.51 -16.05
C ASN A 57 -3.39 -3.50 -15.17
N VAL A 58 -2.06 -3.62 -15.09
CA VAL A 58 -1.23 -2.77 -14.23
C VAL A 58 -0.73 -1.55 -14.98
N TYR A 59 -0.82 -0.39 -14.34
CA TYR A 59 -0.19 0.86 -14.74
C TYR A 59 0.74 1.28 -13.61
N MET A 60 2.01 1.55 -13.88
CA MET A 60 2.94 2.08 -12.90
C MET A 60 3.06 3.60 -13.07
N SER A 61 2.99 4.32 -11.96
CA SER A 61 3.36 5.73 -11.85
C SER A 61 4.16 5.91 -10.58
N ALA A 62 5.48 6.08 -10.70
CA ALA A 62 6.39 6.13 -9.57
C ALA A 62 7.40 7.29 -9.70
N PRO A 63 8.01 7.72 -8.58
CA PRO A 63 9.03 8.76 -8.61
C PRO A 63 10.19 8.41 -9.53
N VAL A 64 10.77 9.41 -10.20
CA VAL A 64 11.96 9.23 -11.04
C VAL A 64 13.21 8.80 -10.26
N SER A 65 13.27 9.10 -8.96
CA SER A 65 14.38 8.80 -8.04
C SER A 65 13.84 8.49 -6.64
N GLN A 66 14.67 7.89 -5.77
CA GLN A 66 14.38 7.61 -4.35
C GLN A 66 13.76 8.82 -3.63
N ARG A 67 12.63 8.59 -2.95
CA ARG A 67 11.87 9.55 -2.14
C ARG A 67 11.51 8.97 -0.75
N SER A 68 12.32 8.06 -0.20
CA SER A 68 12.14 7.60 1.18
C SER A 68 12.12 8.79 2.15
N GLY A 69 11.20 8.78 3.11
CA GLY A 69 11.04 9.90 4.05
C GLY A 69 10.16 11.05 3.53
N PHE A 70 9.60 10.97 2.33
CA PHE A 70 8.76 12.03 1.76
C PHE A 70 7.30 11.99 2.24
N GLY A 71 6.92 11.06 3.12
CA GLY A 71 5.65 11.06 3.85
C GLY A 71 4.44 11.48 3.01
N GLY A 72 3.63 12.37 3.60
CA GLY A 72 2.48 13.01 2.92
C GLY A 72 2.84 14.21 2.03
N LYS A 73 4.13 14.45 1.70
CA LYS A 73 4.54 15.59 0.87
C LYS A 73 3.94 15.45 -0.53
N PHE A 74 3.41 16.55 -1.06
CA PHE A 74 2.86 16.61 -2.42
C PHE A 74 3.62 17.69 -3.22
N ASP A 75 4.51 17.26 -4.11
CA ASP A 75 5.25 18.17 -5.00
C ASP A 75 5.10 17.74 -6.46
N VAL A 76 5.14 18.71 -7.36
CA VAL A 76 5.15 18.52 -8.82
C VAL A 76 6.46 19.11 -9.39
N PRO A 77 6.90 18.69 -10.58
CA PRO A 77 8.13 19.23 -11.17
C PRO A 77 7.97 20.70 -11.58
N ASP A 78 8.97 21.52 -11.26
CA ASP A 78 9.03 22.95 -11.64
C ASP A 78 9.59 23.17 -13.07
N SER A 79 10.06 22.11 -13.72
CA SER A 79 10.69 22.13 -15.05
C SER A 79 10.11 21.04 -15.96
N PRO A 80 10.02 21.27 -17.29
CA PRO A 80 9.63 20.24 -18.24
C PRO A 80 10.69 19.13 -18.41
N THR A 81 11.92 19.35 -17.92
CA THR A 81 13.02 18.38 -17.99
C THR A 81 13.61 18.11 -16.61
N LEU A 82 14.25 16.95 -16.44
CA LEU A 82 14.99 16.61 -15.24
C LEU A 82 16.24 17.48 -15.11
N GLU A 83 16.40 18.10 -13.94
CA GLU A 83 17.57 18.91 -13.60
C GLU A 83 18.79 18.05 -13.20
N THR A 84 18.51 16.85 -12.68
CA THR A 84 19.48 15.83 -12.32
C THR A 84 19.11 14.51 -12.95
N ASP A 85 20.06 13.57 -12.97
CA ASP A 85 19.77 12.18 -13.28
C ASP A 85 18.65 11.61 -12.38
N GLY A 86 17.86 10.71 -12.95
CA GLY A 86 16.98 9.82 -12.23
C GLY A 86 17.74 8.80 -11.39
N GLY A 87 17.02 7.96 -10.64
CA GLY A 87 17.60 6.82 -9.94
C GLY A 87 18.44 5.96 -10.89
N PHE A 88 19.61 5.51 -10.43
CA PHE A 88 20.55 4.71 -11.24
C PHE A 88 21.02 5.38 -12.54
N SER A 89 21.06 6.71 -12.57
CA SER A 89 21.31 7.49 -13.80
C SER A 89 20.29 7.21 -14.91
N TYR A 90 19.06 6.86 -14.51
CA TYR A 90 17.99 6.45 -15.43
C TYR A 90 16.64 7.11 -15.10
N PRO A 91 16.16 8.06 -15.93
CA PRO A 91 16.81 8.60 -17.13
C PRO A 91 17.85 9.69 -16.80
N ALA A 92 18.70 10.05 -17.76
CA ALA A 92 19.72 11.09 -17.56
C ALA A 92 19.10 12.50 -17.42
N ALA A 93 19.84 13.41 -16.78
CA ALA A 93 19.50 14.83 -16.73
C ALA A 93 19.22 15.38 -18.15
N GLY A 94 18.23 16.27 -18.25
CA GLY A 94 17.74 16.81 -19.52
C GLY A 94 16.66 15.95 -20.20
N ALA A 95 16.42 14.71 -19.76
CA ALA A 95 15.22 13.97 -20.16
C ALA A 95 13.93 14.68 -19.69
N PRO A 96 12.76 14.40 -20.27
CA PRO A 96 11.49 14.96 -19.80
C PRO A 96 11.25 14.67 -18.31
N SER A 97 10.59 15.59 -17.59
CA SER A 97 10.30 15.44 -16.16
C SER A 97 9.27 14.35 -15.83
N TRP A 98 8.70 13.71 -16.84
CA TRP A 98 7.86 12.53 -16.77
C TRP A 98 7.95 11.78 -18.10
N GLY A 99 7.75 10.47 -18.08
CA GLY A 99 7.88 9.63 -19.27
C GLY A 99 7.60 8.17 -18.95
N HIS A 100 7.81 7.29 -19.93
CA HIS A 100 7.58 5.86 -19.79
C HIS A 100 8.69 5.01 -20.39
N GLU A 101 8.72 3.72 -20.08
CA GLU A 101 9.56 2.75 -20.79
C GLU A 101 9.21 2.71 -22.28
N GLU A 102 10.21 2.70 -23.14
CA GLU A 102 9.98 2.55 -24.59
C GLU A 102 9.35 1.20 -24.94
N SER A 103 9.68 0.15 -24.17
CA SER A 103 9.14 -1.19 -24.39
C SER A 103 7.76 -1.44 -23.76
N ASP A 104 7.29 -0.54 -22.90
CA ASP A 104 6.02 -0.71 -22.18
C ASP A 104 5.42 0.65 -21.79
N ASP A 105 4.33 1.04 -22.47
CA ASP A 105 3.60 2.30 -22.24
C ASP A 105 2.73 2.28 -20.97
N HIS A 106 2.84 1.24 -20.13
CA HIS A 106 2.23 1.18 -18.81
C HIS A 106 3.23 1.44 -17.67
N ILE A 107 4.53 1.59 -17.95
CA ILE A 107 5.54 1.84 -16.91
C ILE A 107 6.01 3.29 -16.96
N TRP A 108 5.48 4.14 -16.07
CA TRP A 108 5.76 5.57 -16.06
C TRP A 108 6.61 6.02 -14.87
N TYR A 109 7.45 7.01 -15.12
CA TYR A 109 8.08 7.83 -14.10
C TYR A 109 7.50 9.25 -14.10
N PHE A 110 7.48 9.85 -12.91
CA PHE A 110 7.11 11.26 -12.70
C PHE A 110 8.10 11.89 -11.73
N ASN A 111 8.64 13.07 -12.06
CA ASN A 111 9.55 13.81 -11.18
C ASN A 111 8.77 14.55 -10.09
N GLY A 112 8.18 13.79 -9.17
CA GLY A 112 7.45 14.30 -8.02
C GLY A 112 7.59 13.40 -6.80
N THR A 113 6.78 13.65 -5.78
CA THR A 113 6.67 12.80 -4.59
C THR A 113 5.76 11.59 -4.85
N PRO A 114 5.80 10.54 -4.00
CA PRO A 114 4.91 9.38 -4.14
C PRO A 114 3.42 9.77 -4.20
N ALA A 115 2.99 10.72 -3.36
CA ALA A 115 1.63 11.26 -3.38
C ALA A 115 1.25 11.90 -4.73
N SER A 116 2.16 12.69 -5.30
CA SER A 116 1.93 13.30 -6.61
C SER A 116 1.94 12.27 -7.75
N CYS A 117 2.73 11.20 -7.64
CA CYS A 117 2.77 10.11 -8.61
C CYS A 117 1.43 9.36 -8.64
N VAL A 118 0.79 9.18 -7.49
CA VAL A 118 -0.58 8.64 -7.41
C VAL A 118 -1.55 9.57 -8.14
N SER A 119 -1.53 10.87 -7.86
CA SER A 119 -2.42 11.83 -8.54
C SER A 119 -2.18 11.87 -10.05
N PHE A 120 -0.93 11.87 -10.49
CA PHE A 120 -0.57 11.77 -11.91
C PHE A 120 -1.11 10.47 -12.55
N GLY A 121 -0.95 9.34 -11.86
CA GLY A 121 -1.43 8.04 -12.31
C GLY A 121 -2.95 7.95 -12.43
N LEU A 122 -3.68 8.41 -11.40
CA LEU A 122 -5.14 8.35 -11.35
C LEU A 122 -5.80 9.34 -12.30
N THR A 123 -5.24 10.55 -12.45
CA THR A 123 -5.93 11.65 -13.14
C THR A 123 -5.38 11.93 -14.53
N TYR A 124 -4.05 11.89 -14.72
CA TYR A 124 -3.41 12.33 -15.96
C TYR A 124 -3.17 11.19 -16.94
N LEU A 125 -2.69 10.03 -16.49
CA LEU A 125 -2.44 8.89 -17.39
C LEU A 125 -3.66 8.47 -18.23
N PRO A 126 -4.89 8.38 -17.68
CA PRO A 126 -6.06 8.05 -18.49
C PRO A 126 -6.31 9.07 -19.61
N GLN A 127 -6.11 10.36 -19.32
CA GLN A 127 -6.26 11.44 -20.30
C GLN A 127 -5.17 11.36 -21.38
N PHE A 128 -3.92 11.16 -20.97
CA PHE A 128 -2.78 11.06 -21.89
C PHE A 128 -2.93 9.86 -22.83
N LEU A 129 -3.30 8.70 -22.29
CA LEU A 129 -3.51 7.47 -23.07
C LEU A 129 -4.81 7.50 -23.88
N ASN A 130 -5.64 8.53 -23.74
CA ASN A 130 -6.98 8.64 -24.32
C ASN A 130 -7.83 7.37 -24.04
N LYS A 131 -7.79 6.90 -22.79
CA LYS A 131 -8.47 5.71 -22.30
C LYS A 131 -9.29 6.07 -21.07
N SER A 132 -10.52 5.55 -21.00
CA SER A 132 -11.26 5.54 -19.73
C SER A 132 -10.70 4.41 -18.88
N ILE A 133 -9.94 4.75 -17.84
CA ILE A 133 -9.37 3.79 -16.89
C ILE A 133 -10.03 4.05 -15.54
N ASP A 134 -10.72 3.05 -15.01
CA ASP A 134 -11.27 3.07 -13.66
C ASP A 134 -10.40 2.16 -12.79
N PHE A 135 -9.66 2.74 -11.85
CA PHE A 135 -8.69 2.01 -11.03
C PHE A 135 -9.40 1.32 -9.87
N ASP A 136 -9.30 0.00 -9.82
CA ASP A 136 -9.93 -0.80 -8.76
C ASP A 136 -9.11 -0.81 -7.46
N LEU A 137 -7.80 -0.60 -7.57
CA LEU A 137 -6.85 -0.66 -6.46
C LEU A 137 -5.58 0.14 -6.77
N VAL A 138 -5.06 0.84 -5.76
CA VAL A 138 -3.68 1.32 -5.74
C VAL A 138 -2.81 0.39 -4.90
N VAL A 139 -1.73 -0.12 -5.49
CA VAL A 139 -0.68 -0.87 -4.80
C VAL A 139 0.52 0.05 -4.66
N SER A 140 0.94 0.33 -3.42
CA SER A 140 2.12 1.12 -3.13
C SER A 140 3.22 0.23 -2.57
N GLY A 141 4.40 0.25 -3.18
CA GLY A 141 5.55 -0.58 -2.83
C GLY A 141 5.76 -1.79 -3.78
N PRO A 142 6.42 -2.86 -3.30
CA PRO A 142 6.95 -3.00 -1.96
C PRO A 142 8.09 -2.03 -1.70
N ASN A 143 8.02 -1.31 -0.57
CA ASN A 143 9.11 -0.50 -0.05
C ASN A 143 10.33 -1.38 0.27
N GLU A 144 11.52 -0.84 0.09
CA GLU A 144 12.77 -1.40 0.57
C GLU A 144 13.09 -0.90 1.97
N GLY A 145 12.64 -1.68 2.95
CA GLY A 145 12.65 -1.39 4.37
C GLY A 145 11.24 -1.46 4.92
N ASP A 146 11.11 -1.71 6.22
CA ASP A 146 9.78 -1.78 6.83
C ASP A 146 9.22 -0.39 7.15
N ASN A 147 7.90 -0.28 7.14
CA ASN A 147 7.15 0.89 7.57
C ASN A 147 6.23 0.49 8.74
N LEU A 148 6.85 0.28 9.91
CA LEU A 148 6.21 -0.23 11.12
C LEU A 148 5.81 0.90 12.06
N GLY A 149 4.61 0.78 12.62
CA GLY A 149 4.15 1.64 13.71
C GLY A 149 3.78 3.06 13.28
N ASP A 150 3.29 3.84 14.25
CA ASP A 150 2.64 5.13 13.97
C ASP A 150 3.58 6.16 13.32
N ALA A 151 4.88 6.14 13.68
CA ALA A 151 5.85 7.09 13.15
C ALA A 151 6.02 6.96 11.63
N ALA A 152 5.84 5.77 11.06
CA ALA A 152 5.94 5.52 9.63
C ALA A 152 4.84 6.25 8.85
N PHE A 153 3.63 6.44 9.40
CA PHE A 153 2.51 7.05 8.67
C PHE A 153 2.75 8.50 8.24
N THR A 154 3.55 9.25 8.99
CA THR A 154 3.89 10.64 8.64
C THR A 154 5.20 10.77 7.85
N GLY A 155 6.05 9.73 7.86
CA GLY A 155 7.38 9.76 7.24
C GLY A 155 7.51 8.93 5.97
N SER A 156 6.78 7.83 5.85
CA SER A 156 6.88 6.88 4.74
C SER A 156 6.24 7.43 3.46
N GLY A 157 6.99 7.45 2.37
CA GLY A 157 6.44 7.77 1.06
C GLY A 157 5.53 6.66 0.53
N THR A 158 5.87 5.39 0.80
CA THR A 158 5.04 4.23 0.46
C THR A 158 3.66 4.29 1.14
N ILE A 159 3.59 4.57 2.45
CA ILE A 159 2.30 4.77 3.14
C ILE A 159 1.63 6.05 2.64
N GLY A 160 2.38 7.15 2.46
CA GLY A 160 1.86 8.43 1.99
C GLY A 160 1.16 8.35 0.62
N ALA A 161 1.69 7.53 -0.29
CA ALA A 161 1.05 7.24 -1.57
C ALA A 161 -0.27 6.46 -1.41
N SER A 162 -0.26 5.38 -0.61
CA SER A 162 -1.48 4.61 -0.29
C SER A 162 -2.55 5.51 0.35
N TYR A 163 -2.16 6.34 1.32
CA TYR A 163 -3.01 7.32 1.98
C TYR A 163 -3.66 8.28 0.97
N ASN A 164 -2.87 8.84 0.05
CA ASN A 164 -3.36 9.79 -0.96
C ASN A 164 -4.34 9.15 -1.96
N ALA A 165 -4.20 7.86 -2.25
CA ALA A 165 -5.16 7.12 -3.08
C ALA A 165 -6.49 6.95 -2.35
N VAL A 166 -6.46 6.50 -1.08
CA VAL A 166 -7.66 6.36 -0.24
C VAL A 166 -8.37 7.70 -0.08
N TYR A 167 -7.61 8.78 0.13
CA TYR A 167 -8.13 10.14 0.22
C TYR A 167 -8.82 10.61 -1.07
N GLN A 168 -8.37 10.13 -2.23
CA GLN A 168 -8.99 10.36 -3.55
C GLN A 168 -10.13 9.38 -3.88
N GLY A 169 -10.50 8.51 -2.94
CA GLY A 169 -11.61 7.57 -3.08
C GLY A 169 -11.26 6.24 -3.75
N VAL A 170 -9.97 5.95 -3.98
CA VAL A 170 -9.52 4.67 -4.55
C VAL A 170 -8.96 3.78 -3.44
N PRO A 171 -9.44 2.54 -3.28
CA PRO A 171 -8.87 1.59 -2.31
C PRO A 171 -7.36 1.43 -2.50
N ALA A 172 -6.60 1.36 -1.41
CA ALA A 172 -5.15 1.23 -1.50
C ALA A 172 -4.52 0.35 -0.43
N ILE A 173 -3.39 -0.26 -0.80
CA ILE A 173 -2.57 -1.10 0.07
C ILE A 173 -1.11 -0.66 -0.06
N ALA A 174 -0.48 -0.36 1.08
CA ALA A 174 0.96 -0.17 1.19
C ALA A 174 1.62 -1.51 1.56
N PHE A 175 2.64 -1.90 0.79
CA PHE A 175 3.47 -3.07 1.06
C PHE A 175 4.90 -2.62 1.33
N SER A 176 5.54 -3.24 2.32
CA SER A 176 6.93 -2.97 2.69
C SER A 176 7.65 -4.29 2.91
N GLY A 177 8.87 -4.44 2.38
CA GLY A 177 9.69 -5.62 2.58
C GLY A 177 10.93 -5.28 3.38
N ASN A 178 11.31 -6.13 4.33
CA ASN A 178 12.53 -5.96 5.12
C ASN A 178 13.78 -6.30 4.28
N ASN A 179 14.04 -5.54 3.22
CA ASN A 179 15.26 -5.56 2.43
C ASN A 179 15.72 -4.13 2.20
N PHE A 180 17.03 -3.91 2.07
CA PHE A 180 17.60 -2.56 1.90
C PHE A 180 18.47 -2.44 0.65
N ASN A 181 18.22 -3.30 -0.34
CA ASN A 181 19.02 -3.36 -1.57
C ASN A 181 18.33 -2.58 -2.70
N ASN A 182 18.54 -1.26 -2.69
CA ASN A 182 18.02 -0.40 -3.75
C ASN A 182 18.87 -0.52 -4.98
N SER A 183 18.39 -1.35 -5.91
CA SER A 183 19.14 -1.78 -7.05
C SER A 183 18.39 -1.59 -8.36
N PHE A 184 19.18 -1.52 -9.44
CA PHE A 184 18.65 -1.23 -10.75
C PHE A 184 18.05 -2.49 -11.38
N PHE A 185 16.79 -2.40 -11.80
CA PHE A 185 16.08 -3.55 -12.33
C PHE A 185 16.74 -4.20 -13.55
N LYS A 186 17.49 -3.45 -14.36
CA LYS A 186 18.14 -4.02 -15.56
C LYS A 186 19.31 -4.94 -15.20
N ASP A 187 19.88 -4.78 -14.00
CA ASP A 187 21.00 -5.56 -13.54
C ASP A 187 20.54 -6.74 -12.67
N ASP A 188 19.52 -6.52 -11.84
CA ASP A 188 19.18 -7.45 -10.75
C ASP A 188 17.83 -8.16 -10.87
N LEU A 189 16.96 -7.76 -11.80
CA LEU A 189 15.63 -8.38 -11.90
C LEU A 189 15.72 -9.82 -12.42
N ASN A 190 15.39 -10.78 -11.57
CA ASN A 190 15.26 -12.19 -11.93
C ASN A 190 14.00 -12.83 -11.33
N LEU A 191 12.91 -12.82 -12.10
CA LEU A 191 11.60 -13.36 -11.67
C LEU A 191 11.56 -14.88 -11.50
N THR A 192 12.58 -15.60 -11.98
CA THR A 192 12.71 -17.06 -11.87
C THR A 192 13.49 -17.50 -10.64
N ASP A 193 14.20 -16.56 -10.00
CA ASP A 193 14.88 -16.79 -8.74
C ASP A 193 13.89 -16.67 -7.58
N ASN A 194 13.40 -17.81 -7.10
CA ASN A 194 12.43 -17.88 -6.02
C ASN A 194 13.04 -17.62 -4.63
N MET A 195 14.35 -17.38 -4.53
CA MET A 195 15.02 -16.97 -3.29
C MET A 195 15.31 -15.47 -3.26
N ALA A 196 15.18 -14.76 -4.39
CA ALA A 196 15.31 -13.30 -4.41
C ALA A 196 14.14 -12.63 -3.64
N PRO A 197 14.43 -11.74 -2.66
CA PRO A 197 13.38 -11.06 -1.90
C PRO A 197 12.33 -10.34 -2.78
N ALA A 198 12.76 -9.65 -3.84
CA ALA A 198 11.87 -8.99 -4.79
C ALA A 198 10.85 -9.96 -5.43
N THR A 199 11.30 -11.17 -5.78
CA THR A 199 10.45 -12.22 -6.37
C THR A 199 9.46 -12.78 -5.35
N ILE A 200 9.91 -13.02 -4.11
CA ILE A 200 9.06 -13.50 -3.02
C ILE A 200 7.99 -12.47 -2.68
N TYR A 201 8.38 -11.21 -2.43
CA TYR A 201 7.44 -10.13 -2.11
C TYR A 201 6.43 -9.92 -3.24
N GLY A 202 6.88 -9.83 -4.50
CA GLY A 202 5.97 -9.71 -5.65
C GLY A 202 4.98 -10.87 -5.74
N THR A 203 5.40 -12.10 -5.44
CA THR A 203 4.52 -13.28 -5.41
C THR A 203 3.49 -13.21 -4.27
N LYS A 204 3.91 -12.82 -3.06
CA LYS A 204 2.99 -12.65 -1.92
C LYS A 204 2.02 -11.50 -2.11
N ILE A 205 2.43 -10.42 -2.77
CA ILE A 205 1.54 -9.32 -3.16
C ILE A 205 0.46 -9.82 -4.12
N VAL A 206 0.82 -10.61 -5.14
CA VAL A 206 -0.16 -11.24 -6.05
C VAL A 206 -1.15 -12.11 -5.28
N GLU A 207 -0.67 -12.94 -4.35
CA GLU A 207 -1.53 -13.77 -3.50
C GLU A 207 -2.54 -12.90 -2.71
N PHE A 208 -2.06 -11.83 -2.07
CA PHE A 208 -2.89 -10.92 -1.29
C PHE A 208 -3.93 -10.21 -2.17
N VAL A 209 -3.51 -9.67 -3.32
CA VAL A 209 -4.37 -8.97 -4.28
C VAL A 209 -5.43 -9.91 -4.86
N ASN A 210 -5.07 -11.16 -5.16
CA ASN A 210 -6.02 -12.17 -5.60
C ASN A 210 -7.11 -12.42 -4.55
N GLU A 211 -6.72 -12.60 -3.28
CA GLU A 211 -7.69 -12.90 -2.23
C GLU A 211 -8.59 -11.69 -1.94
N ILE A 212 -8.05 -10.46 -1.92
CA ILE A 212 -8.90 -9.29 -1.67
C ILE A 212 -9.91 -9.06 -2.80
N PHE A 213 -9.52 -9.18 -4.07
CA PHE A 213 -10.46 -9.06 -5.19
C PHE A 213 -11.49 -10.18 -5.21
N LYS A 214 -11.09 -11.40 -4.89
CA LYS A 214 -12.02 -12.53 -4.72
C LYS A 214 -13.00 -12.28 -3.58
N SER A 215 -12.55 -11.67 -2.48
CA SER A 215 -13.37 -11.32 -1.32
C SER A 215 -14.35 -10.16 -1.56
N GLN A 216 -14.10 -9.32 -2.57
CA GLN A 216 -15.00 -8.21 -2.95
C GLN A 216 -16.43 -8.71 -3.20
N GLY A 217 -16.58 -9.88 -3.85
CA GLY A 217 -17.88 -10.49 -4.11
C GLY A 217 -18.83 -9.55 -4.85
N ARG A 218 -19.87 -9.06 -4.17
CA ARG A 218 -20.86 -8.11 -4.71
C ARG A 218 -20.75 -6.71 -4.10
N ASN A 219 -19.73 -6.46 -3.28
CA ASN A 219 -19.52 -5.15 -2.68
C ASN A 219 -19.13 -4.16 -3.78
N GLU A 220 -19.73 -2.97 -3.72
CA GLU A 220 -19.42 -1.87 -4.62
C GLU A 220 -17.93 -1.50 -4.54
N ASN A 221 -17.43 -1.32 -3.31
CA ASN A 221 -16.03 -1.00 -3.06
C ASN A 221 -15.24 -2.22 -2.59
N LEU A 222 -13.98 -2.29 -3.01
CA LEU A 222 -13.04 -3.34 -2.58
C LEU A 222 -12.76 -3.28 -1.07
N LEU A 223 -12.63 -2.07 -0.55
CA LEU A 223 -12.49 -1.75 0.86
C LEU A 223 -13.55 -0.72 1.26
N PRO A 224 -13.94 -0.62 2.55
CA PRO A 224 -14.75 0.49 3.02
C PRO A 224 -14.13 1.85 2.64
N ASN A 225 -14.97 2.88 2.47
CA ASN A 225 -14.46 4.22 2.16
C ASN A 225 -13.59 4.75 3.30
N GLY A 226 -12.51 5.44 2.93
CA GLY A 226 -11.61 6.07 3.89
C GLY A 226 -10.70 5.10 4.63
N VAL A 227 -10.65 3.80 4.26
CA VAL A 227 -9.70 2.85 4.84
C VAL A 227 -8.73 2.29 3.80
N GLY A 228 -7.52 2.01 4.25
CA GLY A 228 -6.49 1.31 3.49
C GLY A 228 -5.78 0.29 4.35
N LEU A 229 -4.84 -0.44 3.74
CA LEU A 229 -4.05 -1.47 4.42
C LEU A 229 -2.56 -1.11 4.42
N ASN A 230 -1.87 -1.44 5.51
CA ASN A 230 -0.41 -1.44 5.63
C ASN A 230 0.07 -2.86 5.88
N VAL A 231 1.01 -3.34 5.06
CA VAL A 231 1.52 -4.71 5.09
C VAL A 231 3.05 -4.66 5.14
N ASN A 232 3.64 -5.37 6.10
CA ASN A 232 5.10 -5.47 6.21
C ASN A 232 5.54 -6.92 6.20
N PHE A 233 6.47 -7.26 5.30
CA PHE A 233 7.06 -8.58 5.19
C PHE A 233 8.34 -8.69 6.04
N PRO A 234 8.62 -9.85 6.63
CA PRO A 234 9.89 -10.09 7.31
C PRO A 234 11.03 -10.24 6.29
N ASN A 235 12.26 -10.41 6.78
CA ASN A 235 13.35 -10.90 5.93
C ASN A 235 12.97 -12.26 5.32
N VAL A 236 13.18 -12.41 4.00
CA VAL A 236 12.87 -13.63 3.24
C VAL A 236 14.03 -14.06 2.33
N GLY A 237 13.99 -15.30 1.87
CA GLY A 237 14.86 -15.79 0.81
C GLY A 237 16.34 -15.68 1.18
N TYR A 238 17.17 -15.05 0.35
CA TYR A 238 18.59 -14.87 0.66
C TYR A 238 18.89 -14.05 1.93
N LEU A 239 17.93 -13.27 2.44
CA LEU A 239 18.07 -12.56 3.71
C LEU A 239 17.68 -13.43 4.91
N ASN A 240 16.88 -14.47 4.69
CA ASN A 240 16.50 -15.47 5.68
C ASN A 240 16.01 -16.74 4.97
N GLU A 241 16.91 -17.71 4.75
CA GLU A 241 16.61 -18.90 3.96
C GLU A 241 15.53 -19.79 4.60
N SER A 242 15.26 -19.63 5.89
CA SER A 242 14.18 -20.34 6.58
C SER A 242 12.79 -19.75 6.30
N CYS A 243 12.72 -18.58 5.67
CA CYS A 243 11.48 -17.89 5.36
C CYS A 243 11.36 -17.59 3.86
N THR A 244 10.60 -18.42 3.15
CA THR A 244 10.31 -18.23 1.71
C THR A 244 8.83 -18.04 1.39
N ASP A 245 7.96 -18.30 2.37
CA ASP A 245 6.51 -18.15 2.27
C ASP A 245 5.95 -17.60 3.59
N PRO A 246 6.06 -16.28 3.84
CA PRO A 246 5.59 -15.70 5.08
C PRO A 246 4.08 -15.83 5.23
N THR A 247 3.66 -16.20 6.44
CA THR A 247 2.24 -16.29 6.82
C THR A 247 1.64 -14.91 7.12
N TRP A 248 0.33 -14.76 7.00
CA TRP A 248 -0.37 -13.50 7.26
C TRP A 248 -0.86 -13.41 8.70
N VAL A 249 -0.56 -12.31 9.39
CA VAL A 249 -1.06 -12.04 10.75
C VAL A 249 -1.79 -10.70 10.78
N GLN A 250 -3.03 -10.70 11.25
CA GLN A 250 -3.76 -9.45 11.50
C GLN A 250 -3.13 -8.70 12.66
N THR A 251 -2.81 -7.43 12.43
CA THR A 251 -2.11 -6.58 13.39
C THR A 251 -2.83 -5.25 13.57
N LYS A 252 -2.53 -4.58 14.67
CA LYS A 252 -2.72 -3.13 14.81
C LYS A 252 -1.38 -2.42 14.57
N ILE A 253 -1.44 -1.17 14.12
CA ILE A 253 -0.25 -0.36 13.79
C ILE A 253 0.62 -0.16 15.04
N SER A 254 0.02 0.41 16.09
CA SER A 254 0.69 0.73 17.35
C SER A 254 0.68 -0.45 18.32
N GLY A 255 1.61 -0.48 19.28
CA GLY A 255 1.57 -1.45 20.37
C GLY A 255 2.95 -1.84 20.86
N ARG A 256 3.10 -3.11 21.24
CA ARG A 256 4.36 -3.66 21.74
C ARG A 256 5.47 -3.46 20.70
N ASP A 257 6.67 -3.12 21.15
CA ASP A 257 7.86 -2.95 20.30
C ASP A 257 7.74 -1.84 19.23
N ALA A 258 6.68 -1.02 19.27
CA ALA A 258 6.57 0.18 18.47
C ALA A 258 7.58 1.23 18.96
N ILE A 259 8.29 1.82 18.01
CA ILE A 259 9.41 2.72 18.22
C ILE A 259 9.20 4.04 17.48
N SER A 260 9.82 5.10 17.98
CA SER A 260 9.86 6.41 17.30
C SER A 260 11.32 6.76 16.98
N PRO A 261 11.56 7.46 15.86
CA PRO A 261 12.87 8.04 15.58
C PRO A 261 13.27 9.02 16.68
N VAL A 262 14.54 8.98 17.06
CA VAL A 262 15.18 9.87 18.03
C VAL A 262 16.55 10.31 17.54
N LEU A 263 17.00 11.48 18.02
CA LEU A 263 18.35 11.98 17.78
C LEU A 263 19.24 11.65 18.96
N SER A 264 20.41 11.07 18.68
CA SER A 264 21.47 10.89 19.65
C SER A 264 22.65 11.79 19.31
N TYR A 265 23.12 12.59 20.26
CA TYR A 265 24.28 13.47 20.08
C TYR A 265 25.55 12.77 20.56
N ASN A 266 26.51 12.59 19.65
CA ASN A 266 27.84 12.07 19.96
C ASN A 266 28.80 13.25 20.20
N GLN A 267 29.17 13.45 21.47
CA GLN A 267 30.10 14.50 21.89
C GLN A 267 31.51 14.32 21.35
N THR A 268 31.97 13.07 21.17
CA THR A 268 33.33 12.76 20.70
C THR A 268 33.49 13.13 19.22
N THR A 269 32.48 12.87 18.41
CA THR A 269 32.49 13.19 16.97
C THR A 269 31.84 14.52 16.64
N ASN A 270 31.26 15.22 17.62
CA ASN A 270 30.45 16.43 17.44
C ASN A 270 29.39 16.26 16.34
N SER A 271 28.68 15.13 16.37
CA SER A 271 27.70 14.77 15.34
C SER A 271 26.43 14.18 15.96
N PHE A 272 25.35 14.21 15.19
CA PHE A 272 24.10 13.53 15.54
C PHE A 272 23.99 12.21 14.77
N THR A 273 23.42 11.21 15.41
CA THR A 273 23.05 9.93 14.78
C THR A 273 21.55 9.71 14.94
N PHE A 274 20.97 9.08 13.93
CA PHE A 274 19.62 8.54 14.02
C PHE A 274 19.61 7.33 14.96
N GLY A 275 18.55 7.19 15.73
CA GLY A 275 18.26 5.99 16.51
C GLY A 275 16.77 5.86 16.70
N GLU A 276 16.35 4.78 17.36
CA GLU A 276 14.94 4.48 17.59
C GLU A 276 14.74 4.05 19.05
N LEU A 277 13.68 4.56 19.68
CA LEU A 277 13.36 4.24 21.06
C LEU A 277 11.86 3.96 21.23
N PRO A 278 11.48 3.08 22.17
CA PRO A 278 10.08 2.87 22.51
C PRO A 278 9.52 4.07 23.27
N PHE A 279 8.25 4.40 23.02
CA PHE A 279 7.54 5.47 23.73
C PHE A 279 6.19 4.97 24.22
N ASN A 280 5.84 5.30 25.47
CA ASN A 280 4.58 4.85 26.09
C ASN A 280 3.32 5.23 25.29
N PRO A 281 3.21 6.43 24.67
CA PRO A 281 2.07 6.74 23.80
C PRO A 281 1.86 5.77 22.63
N LEU A 282 2.93 5.17 22.09
CA LEU A 282 2.87 4.21 20.98
C LEU A 282 2.35 2.83 21.40
N THR A 283 2.23 2.56 22.69
CA THR A 283 1.71 1.29 23.20
C THR A 283 0.24 1.37 23.60
N LEU A 284 -0.33 2.59 23.63
CA LEU A 284 -1.71 2.81 24.04
C LEU A 284 -2.70 2.24 23.01
N CYS A 285 -3.75 1.60 23.49
CA CYS A 285 -4.89 1.27 22.66
C CYS A 285 -5.93 2.39 22.74
N LEU A 286 -5.91 3.30 21.76
CA LEU A 286 -6.87 4.39 21.66
C LEU A 286 -7.98 4.09 20.64
N ASN A 287 -7.63 3.46 19.52
CA ASN A 287 -8.53 3.10 18.43
C ASN A 287 -8.22 1.66 17.95
N GLY A 288 -9.20 1.02 17.29
CA GLY A 288 -9.06 -0.31 16.71
C GLY A 288 -9.23 -1.47 17.68
N ASP A 289 -8.89 -2.67 17.23
CA ASP A 289 -8.96 -3.89 18.04
C ASP A 289 -7.69 -4.06 18.90
N CYS A 290 -7.84 -3.90 20.22
CA CYS A 290 -6.74 -4.02 21.17
C CYS A 290 -6.25 -5.46 21.40
N SER A 291 -6.98 -6.47 20.91
CA SER A 291 -6.57 -7.87 21.05
C SER A 291 -5.52 -8.30 20.01
N LEU A 292 -5.35 -7.51 18.95
CA LEU A 292 -4.38 -7.78 17.90
C LEU A 292 -2.94 -7.43 18.36
N PRO A 293 -1.93 -8.20 17.92
CA PRO A 293 -0.53 -7.83 18.10
C PRO A 293 -0.17 -6.59 17.26
N SER A 294 0.90 -5.90 17.64
CA SER A 294 1.44 -4.78 16.85
C SER A 294 2.19 -5.27 15.61
N GLU A 295 2.26 -4.42 14.59
CA GLU A 295 3.11 -4.65 13.40
C GLU A 295 4.55 -4.95 13.78
N SER A 296 5.16 -4.11 14.63
CA SER A 296 6.55 -4.24 15.07
C SER A 296 6.83 -5.57 15.78
N TYR A 297 5.91 -6.02 16.64
CA TYR A 297 6.05 -7.31 17.32
C TYR A 297 5.97 -8.48 16.33
N VAL A 298 5.03 -8.45 15.38
CA VAL A 298 4.88 -9.55 14.42
C VAL A 298 6.11 -9.66 13.54
N VAL A 299 6.54 -8.57 12.91
CA VAL A 299 7.68 -8.61 11.98
C VAL A 299 9.00 -8.89 12.70
N GLY A 300 9.18 -8.36 13.92
CA GLY A 300 10.42 -8.53 14.68
C GLY A 300 10.55 -9.86 15.43
N GLU A 301 9.45 -10.42 15.93
CA GLU A 301 9.50 -11.54 16.90
C GLU A 301 8.77 -12.80 16.42
N THR A 302 7.93 -12.72 15.38
CA THR A 302 7.21 -13.89 14.87
C THR A 302 7.94 -14.50 13.67
N VAL A 303 8.18 -15.82 13.74
CA VAL A 303 8.91 -16.53 12.69
C VAL A 303 8.12 -16.50 11.39
N CYS A 304 8.73 -15.91 10.36
CA CYS A 304 8.22 -15.90 8.99
C CYS A 304 6.75 -15.46 8.88
N ALA A 305 6.45 -14.28 9.43
CA ALA A 305 5.12 -13.69 9.43
C ALA A 305 5.14 -12.26 8.91
N ALA A 306 4.19 -11.95 8.02
CA ALA A 306 3.89 -10.61 7.55
C ALA A 306 2.74 -10.01 8.36
N SER A 307 2.91 -8.75 8.76
CA SER A 307 1.86 -7.99 9.44
C SER A 307 0.85 -7.44 8.43
N VAL A 308 -0.43 -7.39 8.82
CA VAL A 308 -1.52 -6.83 8.01
C VAL A 308 -2.37 -5.95 8.92
N SER A 309 -2.23 -4.64 8.76
CA SER A 309 -2.95 -3.64 9.54
C SER A 309 -3.87 -2.80 8.68
N VAL A 310 -4.98 -2.39 9.28
CA VAL A 310 -5.97 -1.48 8.68
C VAL A 310 -5.76 -0.09 9.23
N TYR A 311 -5.71 0.92 8.36
CA TYR A 311 -5.69 2.33 8.74
C TYR A 311 -6.91 3.07 8.20
N SER A 312 -7.22 4.21 8.81
CA SER A 312 -8.25 5.14 8.36
C SER A 312 -7.61 6.49 8.02
N VAL A 313 -8.17 7.19 7.03
CA VAL A 313 -7.83 8.59 6.71
C VAL A 313 -8.75 9.60 7.40
N ASP A 314 -9.74 9.11 8.17
CA ASP A 314 -10.53 9.93 9.09
C ASP A 314 -9.75 10.15 10.39
N TYR A 315 -9.28 11.39 10.58
CA TYR A 315 -8.39 11.78 11.67
C TYR A 315 -9.10 12.19 12.96
N ASP A 316 -10.42 12.20 12.99
CA ASP A 316 -11.14 12.54 14.21
C ASP A 316 -10.76 11.56 15.33
N ALA A 317 -10.37 12.12 16.49
CA ALA A 317 -10.14 11.31 17.68
C ALA A 317 -11.44 10.59 18.06
N ASN A 318 -11.38 9.41 18.69
CA ASN A 318 -12.61 8.77 19.14
C ASN A 318 -13.40 9.65 20.13
N GLU A 319 -14.71 9.43 20.15
CA GLU A 319 -15.67 10.20 20.95
C GLU A 319 -15.26 10.33 22.43
N LYS A 320 -14.71 9.27 23.02
CA LYS A 320 -14.25 9.28 24.42
C LYS A 320 -13.13 10.32 24.64
N LEU A 321 -12.15 10.39 23.75
CA LEU A 321 -11.07 11.38 23.83
C LEU A 321 -11.59 12.79 23.55
N GLN A 322 -12.46 12.95 22.55
CA GLN A 322 -13.09 14.24 22.25
C GLN A 322 -13.86 14.78 23.48
N HIS A 323 -14.67 13.95 24.13
CA HIS A 323 -15.40 14.33 25.35
C HIS A 323 -14.48 14.77 26.50
N GLN A 324 -13.32 14.14 26.67
CA GLN A 324 -12.34 14.56 27.67
C GLN A 324 -11.79 15.96 27.38
N VAL A 325 -11.45 16.23 26.11
CA VAL A 325 -10.97 17.54 25.66
C VAL A 325 -12.06 18.59 25.80
N PHE A 326 -13.26 18.35 25.28
CA PHE A 326 -14.36 19.33 25.33
C PHE A 326 -14.87 19.60 26.74
N LYS A 327 -14.80 18.63 27.66
CA LYS A 327 -15.06 18.89 29.07
C LYS A 327 -14.09 19.93 29.65
N ALA A 328 -12.81 19.87 29.29
CA ALA A 328 -11.81 20.84 29.72
C ALA A 328 -12.00 22.22 29.06
N LEU A 329 -12.46 22.24 27.81
CA LEU A 329 -12.75 23.46 27.05
C LEU A 329 -14.14 24.04 27.32
N LYS A 330 -14.95 23.43 28.19
CA LYS A 330 -16.32 23.86 28.49
C LYS A 330 -16.47 25.36 28.77
N PRO A 331 -15.55 26.07 29.46
CA PRO A 331 -15.71 27.52 29.65
C PRO A 331 -15.66 28.37 28.37
N LEU A 332 -15.21 27.82 27.24
CA LEU A 332 -15.17 28.49 25.95
C LEU A 332 -16.48 28.35 25.14
N PHE A 333 -17.37 27.43 25.52
CA PHE A 333 -18.59 27.06 24.79
C PHE A 333 -19.84 27.07 25.69
#